data_AF-A0A356RE30-F1
#
_entry.id   AF-A0A356RE30-F1
#
_cell.length_a   1.000
_cell.length_b   1.000
_cell.length_c   1.000
_cell.angle_alpha   90.00
_cell.angle_beta   90.00
_cell.angle_gamma   90.00
#
_symmetry.space_group_name_H-M   'P 1'
#
loop_
_entity.id
_entity.type
_entity.pdbx_description
1 polymer ?
#
loop_
_entity_poly.entity_id
_entity_poly.type
_entity_poly.pdbx_seq_one_letter_code
_entity_poly.pdbx_strand_id
1 'polypeptide(L)'
;LRKDKSLMPTTKAFQLLTLLRGLGVTELTMPELTGEWESKLSQIERGQLDRDAFMHQISKIVEQIVARAKNYGATTVPGDYSTLQSPCPKCGGLVKENYKRFSCTQCDFSITKIPGSRQLEVPEAEILIAERTIGPLQGFRSRLGRPFAAILKLNDEHKLEFDFGQNDDDENSEPVDFHGQESLGSCPKCQSSVYEHGMNYTCEKAVGPNKTCDFRTGKVILQQEIEPAQIRKLLSEGRTELLTGFVSSRTRRKFKAYLKCGDDGKVGFEFEARKPKTGDDQAPSGKKLPAKKAETKKPSAKKSATKKPARTAKKLKPRQ
;
A
#
# COMPACT_ATOMS: atom_id res chain seq x y z
N LEU A 1 -6.49 7.17 6.33
CA LEU A 1 -7.24 6.03 5.74
C LEU A 1 -8.51 5.83 6.55
N ARG A 2 -9.61 5.35 5.98
CA ARG A 2 -10.80 4.97 6.76
C ARG A 2 -10.93 3.45 6.78
N LYS A 3 -10.97 2.86 7.98
CA LYS A 3 -11.26 1.44 8.20
C LYS A 3 -12.58 1.40 8.97
N ASP A 4 -13.64 1.01 8.28
CA ASP A 4 -15.01 1.02 8.81
C ASP A 4 -15.44 2.40 9.35
N LYS A 5 -15.55 2.57 10.68
CA LYS A 5 -15.88 3.84 11.34
C LYS A 5 -14.66 4.64 11.82
N SER A 6 -13.45 4.08 11.83
CA SER A 6 -12.24 4.77 12.31
C SER A 6 -11.40 5.40 11.19
N LEU A 7 -10.75 6.52 11.52
CA LEU A 7 -9.70 7.12 10.70
C LEU A 7 -8.34 6.61 11.19
N MET A 8 -7.69 5.78 10.38
CA MET A 8 -6.32 5.34 10.61
C MET A 8 -5.34 6.37 10.03
N PRO A 9 -4.34 6.85 10.80
CA PRO A 9 -3.24 7.63 10.26
C PRO A 9 -2.47 6.83 9.19
N THR A 10 -1.65 7.53 8.42
CA THR A 10 -0.75 6.89 7.43
C THR A 10 0.68 6.99 7.91
N THR A 11 1.57 6.14 7.39
CA THR A 11 3.01 6.26 7.66
C THR A 11 3.57 7.65 7.36
N LYS A 12 3.07 8.33 6.32
CA LYS A 12 3.43 9.73 6.03
C LYS A 12 2.99 10.71 7.13
N ALA A 13 1.89 10.44 7.83
CA ALA A 13 1.44 11.27 8.95
C ALA A 13 2.31 11.06 10.19
N PHE A 14 2.67 9.81 10.51
CA PHE A 14 3.64 9.50 11.56
C PHE A 14 5.00 10.15 11.27
N GLN A 15 5.52 9.99 10.06
CA GLN A 15 6.74 10.67 9.61
C GLN A 15 6.67 12.19 9.77
N LEU A 16 5.58 12.83 9.32
CA LEU A 16 5.41 14.27 9.45
C LEU A 16 5.45 14.70 10.92
N LEU A 17 4.78 13.97 11.82
CA LEU A 17 4.81 14.26 13.26
C LEU A 17 6.21 14.03 13.88
N THR A 18 6.90 12.95 13.52
CA THR A 18 8.30 12.72 13.93
C THR A 18 9.22 13.84 13.46
N LEU A 19 9.06 14.30 12.21
CA LEU A 19 9.81 15.43 11.67
C LEU A 19 9.51 16.72 12.42
N LEU A 20 8.24 17.09 12.60
CA LEU A 20 7.86 18.32 13.29
C LEU A 20 8.39 18.33 14.73
N ARG A 21 8.34 17.19 15.43
CA ARG A 21 8.95 17.03 16.77
C ARG A 21 10.47 17.17 16.75
N GLY A 22 11.15 16.46 15.85
CA GLY A 22 12.62 16.52 15.72
C GLY A 22 13.13 17.92 15.34
N LEU A 23 12.39 18.64 14.50
CA LEU A 23 12.67 20.04 14.15
C LEU A 23 12.33 21.04 15.29
N GLY A 24 11.72 20.60 16.39
CA GLY A 24 11.22 21.49 17.44
C GLY A 24 10.07 22.40 16.99
N VAL A 25 9.26 21.98 16.01
CA VAL A 25 8.08 22.72 15.51
C VAL A 25 6.84 22.28 16.28
N THR A 26 6.72 22.78 17.51
CA THR A 26 5.58 22.56 18.40
C THR A 26 4.34 23.36 17.96
N GLU A 27 4.55 24.48 17.27
CA GLU A 27 3.54 25.44 16.84
C GLU A 27 2.48 24.83 15.91
N LEU A 28 2.82 23.73 15.20
CA LEU A 28 1.93 23.00 14.30
C LEU A 28 1.39 21.67 14.87
N THR A 29 1.70 21.35 16.13
CA THR A 29 1.37 20.04 16.72
C THR A 29 0.75 20.08 18.11
N MET A 30 0.84 21.20 18.84
CA MET A 30 0.28 21.33 20.20
C MET A 30 -1.16 21.89 20.18
N PRO A 31 -2.13 21.23 20.83
CA PRO A 31 -3.50 21.72 20.96
C PRO A 31 -3.60 23.09 21.63
N GLU A 32 -2.74 23.37 22.60
CA GLU A 32 -2.73 24.60 23.41
C GLU A 32 -2.46 25.82 22.53
N LEU A 33 -1.40 25.74 21.70
CA LEU A 33 -1.04 26.79 20.74
C LEU A 33 -2.14 26.98 19.67
N THR A 34 -2.85 25.90 19.31
CA THR A 34 -4.01 26.00 18.42
C THR A 34 -5.16 26.78 19.10
N GLY A 35 -5.40 26.53 20.39
CA GLY A 35 -6.39 27.27 21.19
C GLY A 35 -6.05 28.75 21.38
N GLU A 36 -4.77 29.10 21.54
CA GLU A 36 -4.32 30.49 21.56
C GLU A 36 -4.63 31.22 20.25
N TRP A 37 -4.50 30.55 19.10
CA TRP A 37 -4.81 31.15 17.80
C TRP A 37 -6.30 31.43 17.66
N GLU A 38 -7.18 30.47 18.00
CA GLU A 38 -8.63 30.67 18.01
C GLU A 38 -9.06 31.81 18.96
N SER A 39 -8.41 31.91 20.13
CA SER A 39 -8.64 33.03 21.06
C SER A 39 -8.26 34.39 20.45
N LYS A 40 -7.09 34.50 19.82
CA LYS A 40 -6.65 35.71 19.11
C LYS A 40 -7.58 36.08 17.95
N LEU A 41 -8.07 35.09 17.19
CA LEU A 41 -9.04 35.32 16.11
C LEU A 41 -10.36 35.90 16.66
N SER A 42 -10.89 35.39 17.77
CA SER A 42 -12.10 35.96 18.39
C SER A 42 -11.85 37.35 19.00
N GLN A 43 -10.64 37.67 19.45
CA GLN A 43 -10.28 39.03 19.88
C GLN A 43 -10.26 40.02 18.69
N ILE A 44 -9.78 39.60 17.52
CA ILE A 44 -9.83 40.40 16.28
C ILE A 44 -11.27 40.66 15.85
N GLU A 45 -12.13 39.62 15.88
CA GLU A 45 -13.57 39.74 15.58
C GLU A 45 -14.27 40.80 16.48
N ARG A 46 -13.85 40.88 17.74
CA ARG A 46 -14.36 41.85 18.74
C ARG A 46 -13.67 43.22 18.69
N GLY A 47 -12.74 43.44 17.77
CA GLY A 47 -11.94 44.67 17.68
C GLY A 47 -10.97 44.90 18.86
N GLN A 48 -10.67 43.84 19.62
CA GLN A 48 -9.81 43.89 20.82
C GLN A 48 -8.32 43.66 20.50
N LEU A 49 -8.02 43.14 19.31
CA LEU A 49 -6.65 42.88 18.85
C LEU A 49 -6.50 43.34 17.40
N ASP A 50 -5.43 44.06 17.11
CA ASP A 50 -5.15 44.53 15.75
C ASP A 50 -4.77 43.37 14.81
N ARG A 51 -5.36 43.41 13.61
CA ARG A 51 -5.20 42.37 12.60
C ARG A 51 -3.79 42.34 12.02
N ASP A 52 -3.17 43.50 11.80
CA ASP A 52 -1.87 43.56 11.13
C ASP A 52 -0.74 43.17 12.10
N ALA A 53 -0.86 43.56 13.37
CA ALA A 53 -0.06 43.03 14.47
C ALA A 53 -0.14 41.49 14.58
N PHE A 54 -1.34 40.90 14.43
CA PHE A 54 -1.50 39.44 14.38
C PHE A 54 -0.80 38.83 13.14
N MET A 55 -1.00 39.38 11.95
CA MET A 55 -0.38 38.87 10.73
C MET A 55 1.16 38.98 10.76
N HIS A 56 1.72 39.99 11.43
CA HIS A 56 3.16 40.07 11.70
C HIS A 56 3.66 38.94 12.61
N GLN A 57 2.90 38.56 13.65
CA GLN A 57 3.23 37.40 14.49
C GLN A 57 3.23 36.09 13.66
N ILE A 58 2.19 35.88 12.84
CA ILE A 58 2.10 34.69 11.97
C ILE A 58 3.27 34.63 10.98
N SER A 59 3.63 35.75 10.36
CA SER A 59 4.75 35.84 9.42
C SER A 59 6.07 35.41 10.08
N LYS A 60 6.33 35.91 11.30
CA LYS A 60 7.52 35.54 12.08
C LYS A 60 7.56 34.05 12.46
N ILE A 61 6.41 33.46 12.81
CA ILE A 61 6.33 32.01 13.09
C ILE A 61 6.64 31.20 11.82
N VAL A 62 6.09 31.59 10.67
CA VAL A 62 6.36 30.92 9.38
C VAL A 62 7.84 31.02 9.00
N GLU A 63 8.46 32.19 9.15
CA GLU A 63 9.90 32.40 8.93
C GLU A 63 10.75 31.47 9.81
N GLN A 64 10.43 31.37 11.10
CA GLN A 64 11.12 30.48 12.04
C GLN A 64 10.98 29.00 11.65
N ILE A 65 9.78 28.56 11.27
CA ILE A 65 9.53 27.18 10.81
C ILE A 65 10.30 26.87 9.52
N VAL A 66 10.32 27.80 8.56
CA VAL A 66 11.08 27.65 7.31
C VAL A 66 12.58 27.65 7.56
N ALA A 67 13.08 28.48 8.47
CA ALA A 67 14.50 28.49 8.86
C ALA A 67 14.91 27.17 9.53
N ARG A 68 14.10 26.68 10.49
CA ARG A 68 14.29 25.34 11.09
C ARG A 68 14.31 24.28 9.98
N ALA A 69 13.28 24.20 9.14
CA ALA A 69 13.17 23.18 8.09
C ALA A 69 14.32 23.19 7.05
N LYS A 70 14.91 24.36 6.75
CA LYS A 70 16.08 24.48 5.84
C LYS A 70 17.38 23.96 6.45
N ASN A 71 17.52 24.01 7.78
CA ASN A 71 18.77 23.68 8.46
C ASN A 71 18.96 22.17 8.74
N TYR A 72 17.95 21.33 8.49
CA TYR A 72 18.04 19.88 8.72
C TYR A 72 17.88 19.07 7.43
N GLY A 73 18.88 18.21 7.17
CA GLY A 73 18.83 17.19 6.12
C GLY A 73 18.13 15.91 6.58
N ALA A 74 17.90 14.97 5.65
CA ALA A 74 17.16 13.74 5.93
C ALA A 74 17.81 12.82 6.99
N THR A 75 19.10 12.98 7.25
CA THR A 75 19.90 12.24 8.24
C THR A 75 20.19 13.02 9.52
N THR A 76 19.88 14.33 9.57
CA THR A 76 20.20 15.19 10.72
C THR A 76 19.00 15.53 11.59
N VAL A 77 17.79 15.08 11.21
CA VAL A 77 16.58 15.20 12.04
C VAL A 77 16.83 14.52 13.38
N PRO A 78 16.74 15.21 14.52
CA PRO A 78 16.85 14.59 15.85
C PRO A 78 15.68 13.64 16.13
N GLY A 79 15.94 12.56 16.88
CA GLY A 79 14.92 11.64 17.35
C GLY A 79 15.51 10.41 18.03
N ASP A 80 14.66 9.67 18.73
CA ASP A 80 15.01 8.42 19.40
C ASP A 80 15.08 7.30 18.35
N TYR A 81 16.28 7.06 17.81
CA TYR A 81 16.53 6.05 16.78
C TYR A 81 17.25 4.83 17.37
N SER A 82 16.78 3.63 17.01
CA SER A 82 17.40 2.38 17.46
C SER A 82 18.70 2.08 16.72
N THR A 83 19.63 1.42 17.43
CA THR A 83 20.75 0.72 16.79
C THR A 83 20.37 -0.75 16.65
N LEU A 84 20.58 -1.31 15.47
CA LEU A 84 20.26 -2.72 15.20
C LEU A 84 21.37 -3.62 15.77
N GLN A 85 20.97 -4.80 16.21
CA GLN A 85 21.85 -5.86 16.70
C GLN A 85 22.51 -6.62 15.54
N SER A 86 21.80 -6.78 14.42
CA SER A 86 22.31 -7.48 13.24
C SER A 86 23.44 -6.69 12.58
N PRO A 87 24.59 -7.34 12.28
CA PRO A 87 25.71 -6.68 11.64
C PRO A 87 25.37 -6.29 10.19
N CYS A 88 26.00 -5.23 9.68
CA CYS A 88 25.80 -4.78 8.30
C CYS A 88 26.15 -5.88 7.29
N PRO A 89 25.26 -6.20 6.32
CA PRO A 89 25.46 -7.33 5.41
C PRO A 89 26.59 -7.08 4.39
N LYS A 90 27.09 -5.83 4.28
CA LYS A 90 28.17 -5.41 3.39
C LYS A 90 29.55 -5.38 4.06
N CYS A 91 29.63 -5.04 5.35
CA CYS A 91 30.93 -4.83 6.03
C CYS A 91 31.01 -5.30 7.50
N GLY A 92 29.96 -5.90 8.04
CA GLY A 92 29.90 -6.33 9.45
C GLY A 92 29.68 -5.21 10.48
N GLY A 93 29.81 -3.94 10.09
CA GLY A 93 29.66 -2.78 10.98
C GLY A 93 28.24 -2.54 11.52
N LEU A 94 28.11 -1.68 12.52
CA LEU A 94 26.82 -1.33 13.14
C LEU A 94 25.86 -0.63 12.16
N VAL A 95 24.60 -1.06 12.16
CA VAL A 95 23.50 -0.41 11.43
C VAL A 95 22.68 0.41 12.41
N LYS A 96 22.44 1.68 12.09
CA LYS A 96 21.58 2.59 12.87
C LYS A 96 20.37 3.00 12.08
N GLU A 97 19.25 3.10 12.77
CA GLU A 97 18.07 3.78 12.28
C GLU A 97 18.31 5.29 12.17
N ASN A 98 17.62 5.92 11.23
CA ASN A 98 17.41 7.37 11.17
C ASN A 98 15.98 7.65 10.67
N TYR A 99 15.63 8.93 10.54
CA TYR A 99 14.28 9.38 10.17
C TYR A 99 13.63 8.68 8.94
N LYS A 100 14.42 8.21 7.96
CA LYS A 100 13.89 7.59 6.73
C LYS A 100 14.51 6.24 6.37
N ARG A 101 15.60 5.83 7.01
CA ARG A 101 16.44 4.72 6.56
C ARG A 101 17.04 3.96 7.74
N PHE A 102 17.44 2.72 7.49
CA PHE A 102 18.47 2.06 8.27
C PHE A 102 19.78 2.20 7.48
N SER A 103 20.86 2.62 8.13
CA SER A 103 22.14 2.96 7.49
C SER A 103 23.31 2.44 8.31
N CYS A 104 24.29 1.82 7.65
CA CYS A 104 25.55 1.48 8.30
C CYS A 104 26.30 2.75 8.74
N THR A 105 27.05 2.66 9.84
CA THR A 105 27.92 3.74 10.31
C THR A 105 29.32 3.72 9.68
N GLN A 106 29.68 2.65 8.95
CA GLN A 106 31.02 2.42 8.41
C GLN A 106 31.09 2.32 6.88
N CYS A 107 29.97 2.02 6.21
CA CYS A 107 29.90 1.94 4.75
C CYS A 107 28.62 2.58 4.19
N ASP A 108 28.48 2.55 2.87
CA ASP A 108 27.37 3.08 2.07
C ASP A 108 26.08 2.25 2.14
N PHE A 109 26.06 1.10 2.82
CA PHE A 109 24.85 0.28 2.96
C PHE A 109 23.73 1.06 3.64
N SER A 110 22.60 1.20 2.94
CA SER A 110 21.39 1.77 3.55
C SER A 110 20.11 1.38 2.84
N ILE A 111 19.13 0.89 3.61
CA ILE A 111 17.78 0.53 3.16
C ILE A 111 16.74 1.55 3.62
N THR A 112 15.64 1.71 2.89
CA THR A 112 14.54 2.60 3.30
C THR A 112 13.77 1.99 4.47
N LYS A 113 13.43 2.81 5.47
CA LYS A 113 12.51 2.42 6.57
C LYS A 113 11.07 2.25 6.05
N ILE A 114 10.73 2.80 4.87
CA ILE A 114 9.37 2.79 4.34
C ILE A 114 9.32 2.26 2.90
N PRO A 115 9.53 0.95 2.70
CA PRO A 115 9.30 0.30 1.42
C PRO A 115 7.79 0.27 1.10
N GLY A 116 7.40 0.61 -0.14
CA GLY A 116 6.03 0.45 -0.62
C GLY A 116 4.94 1.18 0.18
N SER A 117 5.26 2.29 0.86
CA SER A 117 4.35 3.00 1.79
C SER A 117 3.91 2.22 3.04
N ARG A 118 4.58 1.12 3.38
CA ARG A 118 4.51 0.44 4.69
C ARG A 118 5.74 0.86 5.51
N GLN A 119 5.62 1.02 6.83
CA GLN A 119 6.78 1.16 7.72
C GLN A 119 7.36 -0.22 8.03
N LEU A 120 8.67 -0.36 7.91
CA LEU A 120 9.43 -1.50 8.41
C LEU A 120 9.79 -1.21 9.88
N GLU A 121 9.35 -2.06 10.79
CA GLU A 121 9.69 -1.96 12.21
C GLU A 121 11.10 -2.52 12.49
N VAL A 122 11.71 -2.15 13.62
CA VAL A 122 13.08 -2.56 13.95
C VAL A 122 13.25 -4.09 13.88
N PRO A 123 12.39 -4.95 14.49
CA PRO A 123 12.53 -6.40 14.38
C PRO A 123 12.39 -6.94 12.95
N GLU A 124 11.59 -6.28 12.10
CA GLU A 124 11.46 -6.65 10.69
C GLU A 124 12.73 -6.29 9.89
N ALA A 125 13.41 -5.21 10.28
CA ALA A 125 14.69 -4.79 9.71
C ALA A 125 15.86 -5.67 10.17
N GLU A 126 15.85 -6.15 11.42
CA GLU A 126 16.81 -7.14 11.92
C GLU A 126 16.77 -8.42 11.08
N ILE A 127 15.59 -9.04 10.95
CA ILE A 127 15.39 -10.27 10.17
C ILE A 127 15.80 -10.07 8.71
N LEU A 128 15.36 -8.98 8.07
CA LEU A 128 15.73 -8.66 6.68
C LEU A 128 17.25 -8.48 6.49
N ILE A 129 17.97 -7.99 7.50
CA ILE A 129 19.42 -7.81 7.43
C ILE A 129 20.17 -9.12 7.70
N ALA A 130 19.72 -9.91 8.67
CA ALA A 130 20.34 -11.18 9.05
C ALA A 130 20.09 -12.28 8.00
N GLU A 131 18.85 -12.47 7.59
CA GLU A 131 18.41 -13.55 6.68
C GLU A 131 18.46 -13.13 5.19
N ARG A 132 18.69 -11.84 4.90
CA ARG A 132 18.56 -11.19 3.58
C ARG A 132 17.14 -11.22 2.97
N THR A 133 16.17 -11.83 3.64
CA THR A 133 14.78 -11.96 3.19
C THR A 133 13.82 -11.81 4.38
N ILE A 134 12.64 -11.22 4.16
CA ILE A 134 11.52 -11.28 5.11
C ILE A 134 10.17 -11.29 4.38
N GLY A 135 9.28 -12.19 4.77
CA GLY A 135 7.88 -12.20 4.33
C GLY A 135 7.24 -13.58 4.39
N PRO A 136 6.01 -13.72 3.87
CA PRO A 136 5.23 -12.71 3.15
C PRO A 136 4.74 -11.56 4.05
N LEU A 137 5.07 -10.31 3.70
CA LEU A 137 4.60 -9.12 4.43
C LEU A 137 3.38 -8.48 3.75
N GLN A 138 2.41 -8.03 4.55
CA GLN A 138 1.22 -7.33 4.10
C GLN A 138 1.26 -5.81 4.34
N GLY A 139 0.46 -5.06 3.59
CA GLY A 139 0.17 -3.64 3.85
C GLY A 139 0.89 -2.66 2.92
N PHE A 140 1.71 -3.16 1.99
CA PHE A 140 2.30 -2.35 0.92
C PHE A 140 1.24 -1.77 -0.01
N ARG A 141 1.59 -0.69 -0.71
CA ARG A 141 0.74 0.01 -1.67
C ARG A 141 1.50 0.32 -2.95
N SER A 142 0.90 -0.02 -4.08
CA SER A 142 1.43 0.32 -5.40
C SER A 142 1.42 1.83 -5.64
N ARG A 143 2.08 2.29 -6.70
CA ARG A 143 2.02 3.69 -7.17
C ARG A 143 0.59 4.18 -7.43
N LEU A 144 -0.34 3.26 -7.76
CA LEU A 144 -1.78 3.52 -7.93
C LEU A 144 -2.59 3.37 -6.62
N GLY A 145 -1.92 3.24 -5.47
CA GLY A 145 -2.52 3.13 -4.14
C GLY A 145 -3.20 1.79 -3.82
N ARG A 146 -3.14 0.80 -4.74
CA ARG A 146 -3.71 -0.54 -4.55
C ARG A 146 -2.88 -1.31 -3.51
N PRO A 147 -3.52 -1.97 -2.52
CA PRO A 147 -2.79 -2.75 -1.53
C PRO A 147 -2.24 -4.05 -2.15
N PHE A 148 -1.07 -4.49 -1.70
CA PHE A 148 -0.49 -5.78 -2.06
C PHE A 148 0.30 -6.38 -0.88
N ALA A 149 0.63 -7.66 -1.00
CA ALA A 149 1.57 -8.37 -0.14
C ALA A 149 2.78 -8.80 -0.97
N ALA A 150 3.96 -8.89 -0.35
CA ALA A 150 5.21 -9.23 -1.01
C ALA A 150 6.24 -9.73 0.02
N ILE A 151 7.25 -10.45 -0.45
CA ILE A 151 8.48 -10.68 0.31
C ILE A 151 9.41 -9.49 0.03
N LEU A 152 10.19 -9.07 1.03
CA LEU A 152 11.30 -8.13 0.85
C LEU A 152 12.59 -8.93 0.82
N LYS A 153 13.46 -8.65 -0.15
CA LYS A 153 14.79 -9.25 -0.24
C LYS A 153 15.88 -8.20 -0.40
N LEU A 154 17.10 -8.53 0.03
CA LEU A 154 18.31 -7.80 -0.33
C LEU A 154 18.95 -8.51 -1.53
N ASN A 155 19.15 -7.79 -2.62
CA ASN A 155 19.89 -8.30 -3.79
C ASN A 155 21.41 -8.34 -3.53
N ASP A 156 22.19 -8.78 -4.51
CA ASP A 156 23.65 -8.90 -4.40
C ASP A 156 24.36 -7.56 -4.16
N GLU A 157 23.76 -6.44 -4.61
CA GLU A 157 24.23 -5.08 -4.32
C GLU A 157 23.79 -4.57 -2.93
N HIS A 158 23.14 -5.43 -2.13
CA HIS A 158 22.49 -5.15 -0.85
C HIS A 158 21.40 -4.07 -0.90
N LYS A 159 20.74 -3.91 -2.06
CA LYS A 159 19.58 -3.04 -2.24
C LYS A 159 18.28 -3.81 -1.93
N LEU A 160 17.32 -3.12 -1.36
CA LEU A 160 16.01 -3.67 -1.00
C LEU A 160 15.10 -3.77 -2.24
N GLU A 161 14.65 -4.98 -2.54
CA GLU A 161 13.74 -5.31 -3.63
C GLU A 161 12.46 -6.00 -3.11
N PHE A 162 11.42 -5.98 -3.94
CA PHE A 162 10.19 -6.74 -3.72
C PHE A 162 10.22 -8.03 -4.50
N ASP A 163 10.05 -9.16 -3.81
CA ASP A 163 9.84 -10.45 -4.44
C ASP A 163 8.34 -10.81 -4.44
N PHE A 164 7.84 -11.17 -5.62
CA PHE A 164 6.46 -11.55 -5.88
C PHE A 164 6.31 -13.04 -6.27
N GLY A 165 7.40 -13.81 -6.31
CA GLY A 165 7.38 -15.19 -6.83
C GLY A 165 6.98 -15.28 -8.31
N GLN A 166 7.42 -14.29 -9.10
CA GLN A 166 7.20 -14.23 -10.56
C GLN A 166 8.51 -14.31 -11.38
N ASN A 167 9.67 -14.26 -10.73
CA ASN A 167 10.97 -14.29 -11.42
C ASN A 167 11.33 -15.68 -11.97
N ASP A 168 10.63 -16.73 -11.54
CA ASP A 168 10.75 -18.12 -12.05
C ASP A 168 10.44 -18.25 -13.55
N ASP A 169 9.99 -17.17 -14.22
CA ASP A 169 9.63 -17.12 -15.63
C ASP A 169 10.77 -16.66 -16.56
N ASP A 170 11.97 -16.39 -16.03
CA ASP A 170 13.22 -16.29 -16.83
C ASP A 170 13.79 -17.69 -17.16
N GLU A 171 14.25 -17.87 -18.41
CA GLU A 171 14.87 -19.12 -18.93
C GLU A 171 16.15 -19.57 -18.19
N ASN A 172 16.69 -18.72 -17.32
CA ASN A 172 17.92 -18.95 -16.57
C ASN A 172 17.67 -19.26 -15.08
N SER A 173 16.43 -19.65 -14.73
CA SER A 173 16.07 -20.05 -13.36
C SER A 173 16.73 -21.39 -13.00
N GLU A 174 17.54 -21.40 -11.94
CA GLU A 174 18.08 -22.64 -11.37
C GLU A 174 16.93 -23.61 -11.01
N PRO A 175 17.14 -24.93 -11.11
CA PRO A 175 16.12 -25.91 -10.73
C PRO A 175 15.80 -25.77 -9.25
N VAL A 176 14.59 -25.26 -8.95
CA VAL A 176 14.09 -25.13 -7.58
C VAL A 176 13.99 -26.53 -6.98
N ASP A 177 14.89 -26.82 -6.03
CA ASP A 177 14.87 -28.09 -5.31
C ASP A 177 13.88 -28.02 -4.14
N PHE A 178 12.84 -28.84 -4.20
CA PHE A 178 11.85 -28.99 -3.11
C PHE A 178 12.24 -30.09 -2.11
N HIS A 179 13.43 -30.70 -2.24
CA HIS A 179 13.85 -31.80 -1.40
C HIS A 179 13.95 -31.39 0.09
N GLY A 180 13.12 -32.02 0.93
CA GLY A 180 12.98 -31.69 2.35
C GLY A 180 11.78 -30.80 2.70
N GLN A 181 11.02 -30.31 1.72
CA GLN A 181 9.78 -29.55 1.96
C GLN A 181 8.56 -30.48 2.06
N GLU A 182 7.63 -30.18 2.97
CA GLU A 182 6.39 -30.96 3.12
C GLU A 182 5.42 -30.67 1.96
N SER A 183 4.99 -31.71 1.25
CA SER A 183 3.98 -31.58 0.18
C SER A 183 2.61 -31.27 0.79
N LEU A 184 1.93 -30.27 0.20
CA LEU A 184 0.58 -29.85 0.63
C LEU A 184 -0.54 -30.65 -0.05
N GLY A 185 -0.20 -31.55 -0.97
CA GLY A 185 -1.15 -32.40 -1.68
C GLY A 185 -0.97 -32.39 -3.21
N SER A 186 -1.85 -33.11 -3.89
CA SER A 186 -1.80 -33.28 -5.34
C SER A 186 -2.39 -32.09 -6.10
N CYS A 187 -1.69 -31.64 -7.14
CA CYS A 187 -2.11 -30.57 -8.03
C CYS A 187 -3.38 -30.96 -8.83
N PRO A 188 -4.43 -30.12 -8.86
CA PRO A 188 -5.70 -30.46 -9.54
C PRO A 188 -5.56 -30.59 -11.07
N LYS A 189 -4.48 -30.09 -11.68
CA LYS A 189 -4.22 -30.18 -13.13
C LYS A 189 -3.41 -31.39 -13.58
N CYS A 190 -2.47 -31.86 -12.76
CA CYS A 190 -1.46 -32.86 -13.17
C CYS A 190 -1.09 -33.86 -12.06
N GLN A 191 -1.82 -33.85 -10.94
CA GLN A 191 -1.72 -34.75 -9.78
C GLN A 191 -0.36 -34.77 -9.04
N SER A 192 0.60 -33.98 -9.53
CA SER A 192 1.97 -33.82 -9.04
C SER A 192 2.00 -32.97 -7.76
N SER A 193 3.07 -33.02 -6.96
CA SER A 193 3.07 -32.38 -5.64
C SER A 193 3.00 -30.85 -5.70
N VAL A 194 2.34 -30.24 -4.70
CA VAL A 194 2.27 -28.79 -4.49
C VAL A 194 3.06 -28.40 -3.24
N TYR A 195 3.97 -27.44 -3.40
CA TYR A 195 4.86 -26.93 -2.36
C TYR A 195 4.66 -25.43 -2.15
N GLU A 196 5.27 -24.86 -1.11
CA GLU A 196 5.30 -23.41 -0.93
C GLU A 196 6.49 -22.80 -1.67
N HIS A 197 6.26 -21.87 -2.61
CA HIS A 197 7.32 -21.15 -3.31
C HIS A 197 7.10 -19.64 -3.26
N GLY A 198 7.93 -18.94 -2.49
CA GLY A 198 7.85 -17.49 -2.29
C GLY A 198 6.46 -17.03 -1.83
N MET A 199 5.82 -16.18 -2.64
CA MET A 199 4.46 -15.64 -2.41
C MET A 199 3.32 -16.61 -2.78
N ASN A 200 3.63 -17.79 -3.32
CA ASN A 200 2.65 -18.73 -3.87
C ASN A 200 2.77 -20.14 -3.26
N TYR A 201 1.73 -20.92 -3.47
CA TYR A 201 1.73 -22.37 -3.44
C TYR A 201 1.75 -22.84 -4.89
N THR A 202 2.74 -23.65 -5.26
CA THR A 202 3.12 -23.91 -6.65
C THR A 202 3.30 -25.41 -6.86
N CYS A 203 2.81 -25.91 -7.99
CA CYS A 203 3.08 -27.30 -8.41
C CYS A 203 4.56 -27.47 -8.78
N GLU A 204 5.18 -28.60 -8.42
CA GLU A 204 6.57 -28.93 -8.76
C GLU A 204 6.86 -28.85 -10.28
N LYS A 205 5.87 -29.17 -11.12
CA LYS A 205 5.96 -29.09 -12.59
C LYS A 205 5.63 -27.71 -13.18
N ALA A 206 5.45 -26.69 -12.33
CA ALA A 206 5.19 -25.30 -12.71
C ALA A 206 6.38 -24.35 -12.45
N VAL A 207 7.54 -24.90 -12.09
CA VAL A 207 8.84 -24.21 -11.94
C VAL A 207 9.92 -24.91 -12.76
N GLY A 208 11.10 -24.28 -12.87
CA GLY A 208 12.21 -24.77 -13.67
C GLY A 208 12.03 -24.57 -15.19
N PRO A 209 12.99 -25.02 -16.02
CA PRO A 209 12.99 -24.77 -17.46
C PRO A 209 11.94 -25.56 -18.25
N ASN A 210 11.56 -26.76 -17.79
CA ASN A 210 10.63 -27.65 -18.48
C ASN A 210 9.24 -27.65 -17.82
N LYS A 211 8.56 -26.49 -17.78
CA LYS A 211 7.24 -26.35 -17.17
C LYS A 211 6.18 -27.13 -17.95
N THR A 212 5.56 -28.12 -17.30
CA THR A 212 4.42 -28.88 -17.86
C THR A 212 3.10 -28.61 -17.12
N CYS A 213 3.09 -27.67 -16.17
CA CYS A 213 1.92 -27.24 -15.43
C CYS A 213 1.95 -25.73 -15.16
N ASP A 214 0.79 -25.10 -15.02
CA ASP A 214 0.60 -23.67 -14.71
C ASP A 214 -0.09 -23.43 -13.35
N PHE A 215 -0.23 -24.47 -12.52
CA PHE A 215 -0.91 -24.34 -11.22
C PHE A 215 -0.06 -23.56 -10.21
N ARG A 216 -0.52 -22.33 -9.91
CA ARG A 216 -0.02 -21.46 -8.84
C ARG A 216 -1.22 -20.82 -8.13
N THR A 217 -1.20 -20.74 -6.80
CA THR A 217 -2.20 -20.02 -5.99
C THR A 217 -1.51 -19.20 -4.90
N GLY A 218 -1.93 -17.95 -4.66
CA GLY A 218 -1.21 -17.05 -3.75
C GLY A 218 -1.36 -17.42 -2.27
N LYS A 219 -0.28 -17.24 -1.48
CA LYS A 219 -0.33 -17.28 -0.01
C LYS A 219 -1.19 -16.16 0.59
N VAL A 220 -1.34 -15.04 -0.13
CA VAL A 220 -2.20 -13.92 0.25
C VAL A 220 -3.13 -13.55 -0.90
N ILE A 221 -4.42 -13.85 -0.74
CA ILE A 221 -5.47 -13.57 -1.74
C ILE A 221 -6.35 -12.44 -1.22
N LEU A 222 -6.36 -11.29 -1.90
CA LEU A 222 -7.18 -10.12 -1.52
C LEU A 222 -7.06 -9.69 -0.04
N GLN A 223 -5.84 -9.70 0.52
CA GLN A 223 -5.50 -9.41 1.94
C GLN A 223 -5.93 -10.50 2.95
N GLN A 224 -6.48 -11.62 2.50
CA GLN A 224 -6.63 -12.83 3.32
C GLN A 224 -5.37 -13.68 3.15
N GLU A 225 -4.65 -13.94 4.23
CA GLU A 225 -3.65 -15.00 4.29
C GLU A 225 -4.35 -16.36 4.20
N ILE A 226 -3.79 -17.26 3.41
CA ILE A 226 -4.26 -18.63 3.22
C ILE A 226 -3.24 -19.53 3.91
N GLU A 227 -3.68 -20.29 4.91
CA GLU A 227 -2.78 -21.16 5.66
C GLU A 227 -2.47 -22.46 4.89
N PRO A 228 -1.34 -23.14 5.17
CA PRO A 228 -1.00 -24.39 4.51
C PRO A 228 -2.06 -25.48 4.74
N ALA A 229 -2.70 -25.48 5.93
CA ALA A 229 -3.82 -26.37 6.26
C ALA A 229 -5.07 -26.10 5.39
N GLN A 230 -5.30 -24.85 4.98
CA GLN A 230 -6.41 -24.48 4.10
C GLN A 230 -6.13 -24.91 2.65
N ILE A 231 -4.87 -24.84 2.20
CA ILE A 231 -4.45 -25.41 0.90
C ILE A 231 -4.59 -26.93 0.89
N ARG A 232 -4.19 -27.64 1.96
CA ARG A 232 -4.39 -29.09 2.06
C ARG A 232 -5.86 -29.47 1.83
N LYS A 233 -6.80 -28.80 2.51
CA LYS A 233 -8.25 -28.97 2.29
C LYS A 233 -8.68 -28.62 0.86
N LEU A 234 -8.18 -27.52 0.30
CA LEU A 234 -8.49 -27.12 -1.09
C LEU A 234 -8.06 -28.16 -2.12
N LEU A 235 -6.91 -28.82 -1.91
CA LEU A 235 -6.38 -29.84 -2.81
C LEU A 235 -7.05 -31.21 -2.60
N SER A 236 -7.45 -31.57 -1.37
CA SER A 236 -8.10 -32.86 -1.07
C SER A 236 -9.62 -32.87 -1.25
N GLU A 237 -10.32 -31.83 -0.79
CA GLU A 237 -11.79 -31.69 -0.85
C GLU A 237 -12.26 -30.86 -2.05
N GLY A 238 -11.34 -30.25 -2.81
CA GLY A 238 -11.64 -29.31 -3.89
C GLY A 238 -12.08 -27.92 -3.42
N ARG A 239 -12.22 -27.68 -2.11
CA ARG A 239 -12.65 -26.41 -1.50
C ARG A 239 -12.04 -26.17 -0.12
N THR A 240 -11.95 -24.91 0.29
CA THR A 240 -11.59 -24.52 1.67
C THR A 240 -12.81 -24.48 2.60
N GLU A 241 -12.56 -24.16 3.87
CA GLU A 241 -13.54 -23.60 4.80
C GLU A 241 -13.91 -22.13 4.49
N LEU A 242 -14.83 -21.56 5.25
CA LEU A 242 -15.35 -20.19 5.05
C LEU A 242 -14.34 -19.14 5.52
N LEU A 243 -13.58 -18.56 4.60
CA LEU A 243 -12.62 -17.50 4.88
C LEU A 243 -13.32 -16.14 4.89
N THR A 244 -13.00 -15.28 5.88
CA THR A 244 -13.84 -14.10 6.21
C THR A 244 -13.13 -12.75 6.10
N GLY A 245 -11.82 -12.72 5.86
CA GLY A 245 -11.01 -11.51 5.79
C GLY A 245 -10.79 -10.94 4.39
N PHE A 246 -11.27 -11.58 3.32
CA PHE A 246 -11.10 -11.09 1.95
C PHE A 246 -11.61 -9.65 1.78
N VAL A 247 -10.81 -8.79 1.16
CA VAL A 247 -11.17 -7.38 0.91
C VAL A 247 -11.40 -7.16 -0.59
N SER A 248 -12.64 -6.81 -0.97
CA SER A 248 -12.99 -6.58 -2.37
C SER A 248 -12.19 -5.44 -2.99
N SER A 249 -11.52 -5.70 -4.11
CA SER A 249 -10.79 -4.69 -4.89
C SER A 249 -11.71 -3.56 -5.41
N ARG A 250 -12.99 -3.85 -5.64
CA ARG A 250 -14.00 -2.91 -6.16
C ARG A 250 -14.65 -2.08 -5.06
N THR A 251 -15.09 -2.70 -3.97
CA THR A 251 -15.87 -2.00 -2.91
C THR A 251 -15.07 -1.65 -1.66
N ARG A 252 -13.84 -2.20 -1.52
CA ARG A 252 -12.98 -2.13 -0.32
C ARG A 252 -13.62 -2.62 0.98
N ARG A 253 -14.73 -3.35 0.89
CA ARG A 253 -15.39 -4.00 2.03
C ARG A 253 -14.89 -5.43 2.19
N LYS A 254 -14.88 -5.92 3.44
CA LYS A 254 -14.67 -7.34 3.72
C LYS A 254 -15.83 -8.18 3.17
N PHE A 255 -15.54 -9.39 2.73
CA PHE A 255 -16.52 -10.39 2.37
C PHE A 255 -16.08 -11.79 2.82
N LYS A 256 -17.04 -12.71 2.94
CA LYS A 256 -16.79 -14.11 3.24
C LYS A 256 -16.96 -14.95 1.96
N ALA A 257 -16.11 -15.94 1.76
CA ALA A 257 -16.19 -16.90 0.66
C ALA A 257 -15.40 -18.17 1.00
N TYR A 258 -15.74 -19.26 0.32
CA TYR A 258 -14.88 -20.42 0.18
C TYR A 258 -13.97 -20.19 -1.04
N LEU A 259 -12.75 -20.71 -1.00
CA LEU A 259 -11.96 -20.93 -2.21
C LEU A 259 -12.30 -22.32 -2.76
N LYS A 260 -12.43 -22.43 -4.08
CA LYS A 260 -12.73 -23.69 -4.77
C LYS A 260 -11.87 -23.83 -6.01
N CYS A 261 -11.40 -25.03 -6.30
CA CYS A 261 -10.81 -25.34 -7.60
C CYS A 261 -11.92 -25.38 -8.66
N GLY A 262 -11.86 -24.45 -9.62
CA GLY A 262 -12.70 -24.48 -10.82
C GLY A 262 -12.16 -25.46 -11.86
N ASP A 263 -12.98 -25.78 -12.86
CA ASP A 263 -12.71 -26.82 -13.85
C ASP A 263 -11.45 -26.52 -14.70
N ASP A 264 -11.12 -25.23 -14.89
CA ASP A 264 -9.86 -24.75 -15.49
C ASP A 264 -8.60 -25.03 -14.63
N GLY A 265 -8.75 -25.71 -13.49
CA GLY A 265 -7.74 -25.92 -12.45
C GLY A 265 -7.24 -24.62 -11.80
N LYS A 266 -8.05 -23.56 -11.82
CA LYS A 266 -7.76 -22.26 -11.16
C LYS A 266 -8.58 -22.12 -9.88
N VAL A 267 -8.00 -21.48 -8.87
CA VAL A 267 -8.69 -21.22 -7.60
C VAL A 267 -9.63 -20.02 -7.75
N GLY A 268 -10.93 -20.28 -7.62
CA GLY A 268 -12.02 -19.29 -7.67
C GLY A 268 -12.69 -19.08 -6.31
N PHE A 269 -13.65 -18.15 -6.25
CA PHE A 269 -14.47 -17.89 -5.07
C PHE A 269 -15.84 -18.55 -5.20
N GLU A 270 -16.23 -19.35 -4.22
CA GLU A 270 -17.60 -19.81 -4.02
C GLU A 270 -18.22 -19.05 -2.83
N PHE A 271 -19.38 -18.44 -3.04
CA PHE A 271 -20.07 -17.66 -2.02
C PHE A 271 -21.21 -18.48 -1.42
N GLU A 272 -21.42 -18.34 -0.11
CA GLU A 272 -22.61 -18.89 0.55
C GLU A 272 -23.89 -18.44 -0.18
N ALA A 273 -24.75 -19.41 -0.51
CA ALA A 273 -26.07 -19.13 -1.03
C ALA A 273 -26.84 -18.26 -0.03
N ARG A 274 -27.03 -16.99 -0.36
CA ARG A 274 -27.78 -16.06 0.51
C ARG A 274 -29.19 -16.60 0.67
N LYS A 275 -29.56 -17.00 1.89
CA LYS A 275 -30.97 -17.16 2.24
C LYS A 275 -31.70 -15.88 1.82
N PRO A 276 -32.79 -15.96 1.03
CA PRO A 276 -33.53 -14.78 0.63
C PRO A 276 -33.99 -14.06 1.90
N LYS A 277 -33.89 -12.73 1.92
CA LYS A 277 -34.45 -11.95 3.02
C LYS A 277 -35.96 -12.11 2.99
N THR A 278 -36.48 -12.96 3.87
CA THR A 278 -37.85 -12.81 4.40
C THR A 278 -37.91 -11.42 5.02
N GLY A 279 -38.69 -10.54 4.41
CA GLY A 279 -38.82 -9.18 4.89
C GLY A 279 -39.71 -9.13 6.12
N ASP A 280 -39.19 -8.59 7.21
CA ASP A 280 -39.84 -7.46 7.84
C ASP A 280 -38.78 -6.46 8.36
N ASP A 281 -39.17 -5.19 8.45
CA ASP A 281 -38.44 -3.95 8.77
C ASP A 281 -38.68 -2.90 7.68
N GLN A 282 -39.91 -2.37 7.66
CA GLN A 282 -40.29 -1.23 6.85
C GLN A 282 -39.82 0.09 7.50
N ALA A 283 -39.01 0.87 6.78
CA ALA A 283 -38.97 2.33 6.90
C ALA A 283 -38.58 2.94 5.53
N PRO A 284 -39.14 4.09 5.13
CA PRO A 284 -39.67 4.18 3.77
C PRO A 284 -38.68 4.70 2.71
N SER A 285 -38.85 4.17 1.50
CA SER A 285 -38.18 4.64 0.29
C SER A 285 -38.76 5.97 -0.21
N GLY A 286 -37.89 6.96 -0.43
CA GLY A 286 -38.24 8.20 -1.13
C GLY A 286 -38.73 7.91 -2.56
N LYS A 287 -39.91 8.43 -2.90
CA LYS A 287 -40.63 8.18 -4.16
C LYS A 287 -39.78 8.52 -5.40
N LYS A 288 -39.72 7.58 -6.35
CA LYS A 288 -39.58 7.89 -7.79
C LYS A 288 -40.90 7.56 -8.49
N LEU A 289 -41.39 8.50 -9.30
CA LEU A 289 -42.49 8.29 -10.25
C LEU A 289 -41.97 8.53 -11.68
N PRO A 290 -42.66 8.00 -12.72
CA PRO A 290 -41.95 7.32 -13.80
C PRO A 290 -41.94 8.07 -15.14
N ALA A 291 -41.06 7.62 -16.05
CA ALA A 291 -41.09 8.02 -17.45
C ALA A 291 -42.11 7.18 -18.24
N LYS A 292 -42.89 7.82 -19.11
CA LYS A 292 -43.63 7.18 -20.21
C LYS A 292 -43.03 7.61 -21.55
N LYS A 293 -42.98 6.68 -22.51
CA LYS A 293 -42.66 6.93 -23.93
C LYS A 293 -43.90 7.40 -24.69
N ALA A 294 -43.70 8.21 -25.73
CA ALA A 294 -44.53 8.27 -26.94
C ALA A 294 -43.74 8.95 -28.08
N GLU A 295 -44.23 8.83 -29.31
CA GLU A 295 -43.59 9.31 -30.55
C GLU A 295 -44.53 10.30 -31.29
N THR A 296 -44.21 10.95 -32.43
CA THR A 296 -43.17 10.73 -33.47
C THR A 296 -42.88 12.06 -34.20
N LYS A 297 -42.01 12.01 -35.23
CA LYS A 297 -41.86 12.94 -36.39
C LYS A 297 -40.62 13.87 -36.45
N LYS A 298 -39.94 13.76 -37.60
CA LYS A 298 -38.91 14.63 -38.22
C LYS A 298 -39.62 15.53 -39.27
N PRO A 299 -38.94 16.38 -40.08
CA PRO A 299 -37.62 17.04 -39.92
C PRO A 299 -37.66 18.56 -40.19
N SER A 300 -36.58 19.30 -39.90
CA SER A 300 -36.19 20.47 -40.72
C SER A 300 -34.73 20.88 -40.57
N ALA A 301 -34.22 21.57 -41.60
CA ALA A 301 -32.85 21.52 -42.08
C ALA A 301 -31.90 22.67 -41.65
N LYS A 302 -30.59 22.41 -41.86
CA LYS A 302 -29.52 23.34 -42.30
C LYS A 302 -29.20 24.62 -41.49
N LYS A 303 -27.95 24.70 -41.00
CA LYS A 303 -26.84 25.56 -41.53
C LYS A 303 -25.59 25.39 -40.64
N SER A 304 -24.54 24.69 -41.12
CA SER A 304 -23.35 25.23 -41.83
C SER A 304 -22.25 25.76 -40.90
N ALA A 305 -21.15 25.01 -40.77
CA ALA A 305 -19.93 25.43 -40.10
C ALA A 305 -18.89 25.92 -41.12
N THR A 306 -18.15 26.99 -40.79
CA THR A 306 -17.06 27.54 -41.61
C THR A 306 -15.78 27.72 -40.78
N LYS A 307 -14.61 27.48 -41.40
CA LYS A 307 -13.28 27.37 -40.77
C LYS A 307 -12.53 28.71 -40.68
N LYS A 308 -11.85 28.92 -39.53
CA LYS A 308 -10.47 29.51 -39.37
C LYS A 308 -10.24 30.98 -39.85
N PRO A 309 -9.10 31.65 -39.55
CA PRO A 309 -7.81 31.14 -39.02
C PRO A 309 -7.24 31.82 -37.76
N ALA A 310 -6.04 31.39 -37.38
CA ALA A 310 -5.28 31.80 -36.21
C ALA A 310 -4.53 33.14 -36.39
N ARG A 311 -4.02 33.71 -35.30
CA ARG A 311 -3.08 34.84 -35.33
C ARG A 311 -1.89 34.61 -34.37
N THR A 312 -0.72 35.05 -34.80
CA THR A 312 0.60 34.65 -34.28
C THR A 312 1.14 35.54 -33.15
N ALA A 313 2.18 35.05 -32.47
CA ALA A 313 2.76 35.63 -31.25
C ALA A 313 3.55 36.93 -31.46
N LYS A 314 3.77 37.67 -30.36
CA LYS A 314 4.75 38.77 -30.25
C LYS A 314 5.67 38.51 -29.05
N LYS A 315 6.98 38.44 -29.30
CA LYS A 315 8.02 38.32 -28.25
C LYS A 315 8.23 39.69 -27.56
N LEU A 316 8.42 39.68 -26.24
CA LEU A 316 9.11 40.78 -25.53
C LEU A 316 10.63 40.57 -25.59
N LYS A 317 11.39 41.67 -25.60
CA LYS A 317 12.86 41.69 -25.45
C LYS A 317 13.25 41.81 -23.97
N PRO A 318 14.45 41.35 -23.56
CA PRO A 318 14.98 41.60 -22.22
C PRO A 318 15.39 43.08 -22.05
N ARG A 319 15.45 43.52 -20.79
CA ARG A 319 16.05 44.80 -20.39
C ARG A 319 17.54 44.60 -20.10
N GLN A 320 18.30 45.70 -20.15
CA GLN A 320 19.74 45.79 -19.89
C GLN A 320 20.08 45.38 -18.45
#